data_AF-A0A9Q3FWM8-F1
#
_entry.id   AF-A0A9Q3FWM8-F1
#
_cell.length_a   1.000
_cell.length_b   1.000
_cell.length_c   1.000
_cell.angle_alpha   90.00
_cell.angle_beta   90.00
_cell.angle_gamma   90.00
#
_symmetry.space_group_name_H-M   'P 1'
#
loop_
_entity.id
_entity.type
_entity.pdbx_description
1 polymer ?
#
loop_
_entity_poly.entity_id
_entity_poly.type
_entity_poly.pdbx_seq_one_letter_code
_entity_poly.pdbx_strand_id
1 'polypeptide(L)'
;MLKGVHIGRKKIGRAIVHISEFFIQYTNAMLARLGIRIWCPDLNDAPDSLYNEACRISAIMTFRQIASGGAYEYMSINLAYCNDLVLLQKAYNHFVHFSMLQKYMKEEKEEGKNLRDKIKGKVQRRRQRLRVFSDDEFHPVHEVYVVKTLPFCSANENSFFQRLDKLISQSKSVAGKSTPKYKRRRPKFAQISEFKTSPQELPINFYNERWLNQLPPVELFSAADTSQVAFIPENQALTNGTPHPDERLQDSAFTKKYWETITTEYDLSHQIEDSDSSSDEEDESIDLSFGNDESIDEEEMEIAEESTDDSLFEGESDQYEDNENAMQTSFLAERPSTSDANPWL
;
A
#
# COMPACT_ATOMS: atom_id res chain seq x y z
N MET A 1 36.13 -6.38 1.13
CA MET A 1 35.47 -7.04 -0.01
C MET A 1 34.06 -6.49 -0.12
N LEU A 2 33.63 -6.06 -1.29
CA LEU A 2 32.24 -5.73 -1.59
C LEU A 2 31.38 -7.00 -1.43
N LYS A 3 30.89 -7.29 -0.22
CA LYS A 3 29.96 -8.40 0.02
C LYS A 3 28.65 -8.07 -0.69
N GLY A 4 28.34 -8.79 -1.77
CA GLY A 4 27.04 -8.69 -2.45
C GLY A 4 27.09 -8.43 -3.96
N VAL A 5 28.25 -8.19 -4.57
CA VAL A 5 28.35 -8.15 -6.04
C VAL A 5 28.46 -9.59 -6.54
N HIS A 6 27.31 -10.19 -6.84
CA HIS A 6 27.22 -11.54 -7.37
C HIS A 6 27.54 -11.51 -8.87
N ILE A 7 28.41 -12.41 -9.32
CA ILE A 7 28.67 -12.66 -10.74
C ILE A 7 27.37 -13.14 -11.39
N GLY A 8 26.96 -12.49 -12.49
CA GLY A 8 25.83 -12.95 -13.29
C GLY A 8 24.80 -11.88 -13.64
N ARG A 9 23.76 -12.33 -14.35
CA ARG A 9 22.62 -11.51 -14.79
C ARG A 9 21.80 -11.08 -13.58
N LYS A 10 21.79 -9.80 -13.26
CA LYS A 10 20.91 -9.24 -12.22
C LYS A 10 19.82 -8.39 -12.88
N LYS A 11 18.56 -8.73 -12.63
CA LYS A 11 17.43 -7.92 -13.07
C LYS A 11 17.40 -6.63 -12.23
N ILE A 12 17.53 -5.48 -12.88
CA ILE A 12 17.36 -4.16 -12.27
C ILE A 12 16.24 -3.47 -13.04
N GLY A 13 15.03 -3.50 -12.49
CA GLY A 13 13.83 -3.08 -13.20
C GLY A 13 13.58 -3.94 -14.44
N ARG A 14 13.37 -3.30 -15.60
CA ARG A 14 13.17 -3.97 -16.90
C ARG A 14 14.45 -4.45 -17.57
N ALA A 15 15.61 -3.98 -17.11
CA ALA A 15 16.89 -4.28 -17.73
C ALA A 15 17.60 -5.41 -16.99
N ILE A 16 18.11 -6.38 -17.74
CA ILE A 16 19.04 -7.38 -17.21
C ILE A 16 20.43 -6.75 -17.26
N VAL A 17 20.96 -6.44 -16.08
CA VAL A 17 22.32 -5.93 -15.92
C VAL A 17 23.27 -7.11 -15.97
N HIS A 18 24.10 -7.15 -17.01
CA HIS A 18 25.21 -8.08 -17.14
C HIS A 18 26.51 -7.31 -16.97
N ILE A 19 27.03 -7.26 -15.75
CA ILE A 19 28.37 -6.75 -15.49
C ILE A 19 29.32 -7.94 -15.59
N SER A 20 30.23 -7.90 -16.58
CA SER A 20 31.27 -8.92 -16.71
C SER A 20 32.05 -9.06 -15.40
N GLU A 21 32.38 -10.30 -15.03
CA GLU A 21 33.22 -10.61 -13.88
C GLU A 21 34.53 -9.82 -13.90
N PHE A 22 35.07 -9.56 -15.10
CA PHE A 22 36.25 -8.72 -15.29
C PHE A 22 36.10 -7.34 -14.64
N PHE A 23 34.96 -6.66 -14.84
CA PHE A 23 34.73 -5.33 -14.25
C PHE A 23 34.58 -5.38 -12.73
N ILE A 24 34.03 -6.47 -12.18
CA ILE A 24 33.90 -6.69 -10.73
C ILE A 24 35.28 -6.93 -10.10
N GLN A 25 36.12 -7.73 -10.74
CA GLN A 25 37.49 -7.94 -10.28
C GLN A 25 38.31 -6.64 -10.40
N TYR A 26 38.10 -5.88 -11.47
CA TYR A 26 38.74 -4.58 -11.68
C TYR A 26 38.35 -3.56 -10.60
N THR A 27 37.06 -3.42 -10.25
CA THR A 27 36.63 -2.51 -9.17
C THR A 27 37.26 -2.89 -7.84
N ASN A 28 37.26 -4.18 -7.51
CA ASN A 28 37.87 -4.68 -6.28
C ASN A 28 39.38 -4.38 -6.24
N ALA A 29 40.09 -4.62 -7.34
CA ALA A 29 41.52 -4.32 -7.44
C ALA A 29 41.80 -2.81 -7.31
N MET A 30 40.97 -1.96 -7.93
CA MET A 30 41.11 -0.50 -7.85
C MET A 30 40.88 0.01 -6.42
N LEU A 31 39.81 -0.45 -5.76
CA LEU A 31 39.53 -0.09 -4.37
C LEU A 31 40.65 -0.56 -3.43
N ALA A 32 41.15 -1.79 -3.62
CA ALA A 32 42.27 -2.33 -2.84
C ALA A 32 43.55 -1.50 -3.03
N ARG A 33 43.85 -1.04 -4.26
CA ARG A 33 45.00 -0.16 -4.54
C ARG A 33 44.90 1.20 -3.84
N LEU A 34 43.69 1.70 -3.64
CA LEU A 34 43.42 2.93 -2.89
C LEU A 34 43.37 2.71 -1.37
N GLY A 35 43.62 1.49 -0.89
CA GLY A 35 43.52 1.14 0.53
C GLY A 35 42.08 0.98 1.04
N ILE A 36 41.07 1.09 0.17
CA ILE A 36 39.66 0.98 0.52
C ILE A 36 39.26 -0.49 0.48
N ARG A 37 39.22 -1.12 1.67
CA ARG A 37 38.79 -2.53 1.79
C ARG A 37 37.29 -2.70 1.61
N ILE A 38 36.51 -1.73 2.05
CA ILE A 38 35.05 -1.69 1.96
C ILE A 38 34.70 -0.29 1.50
N TRP A 39 33.96 -0.19 0.40
CA TRP A 39 33.43 1.09 -0.03
C TRP A 39 32.20 1.41 0.82
N CYS A 40 32.32 2.38 1.72
CA CYS A 40 31.27 2.78 2.64
C CYS A 40 31.49 4.27 2.98
N PRO A 41 30.99 5.20 2.16
CA PRO A 41 31.06 6.62 2.47
C PRO A 41 30.44 6.90 3.84
N ASP A 42 31.07 7.78 4.62
CA ASP A 42 30.55 8.19 5.91
C ASP A 42 29.47 9.25 5.72
N LEU A 43 28.23 8.90 6.06
CA LEU A 43 27.06 9.77 5.92
C LEU A 43 26.89 10.72 7.11
N ASN A 44 27.64 10.53 8.20
CA ASN A 44 27.64 11.42 9.37
C ASN A 44 28.64 12.55 9.24
N ASP A 45 29.63 12.40 8.37
CA ASP A 45 30.68 13.38 8.11
C ASP A 45 30.37 14.24 6.88
N ALA A 46 31.10 15.35 6.74
CA ALA A 46 30.94 16.27 5.63
C ALA A 46 31.29 15.59 4.28
N PRO A 47 30.61 15.95 3.18
CA PRO A 47 30.85 15.33 1.86
C PRO A 47 32.26 15.59 1.30
N ASP A 48 32.92 16.64 1.79
CA ASP A 48 34.27 17.07 1.45
C ASP A 48 35.33 16.57 2.45
N SER A 49 34.96 15.73 3.41
CA SER A 49 35.92 15.09 4.31
C SER A 49 36.90 14.20 3.54
N LEU A 50 38.12 14.05 4.06
CA LEU A 50 39.20 13.35 3.35
C LEU A 50 38.80 11.92 2.93
N TYR A 51 38.09 11.21 3.80
CA TYR A 51 37.63 9.85 3.53
C TYR A 51 36.52 9.83 2.48
N ASN A 52 35.51 10.71 2.61
CA ASN A 52 34.42 10.83 1.65
C ASN A 52 34.91 11.26 0.26
N GLU A 53 35.91 12.14 0.21
CA GLU A 53 36.59 12.50 -1.03
C GLU A 53 37.30 11.31 -1.67
N ALA A 54 38.01 10.49 -0.89
CA ALA A 54 38.61 9.26 -1.39
C ALA A 54 37.55 8.27 -1.92
N CYS A 55 36.42 8.13 -1.23
CA CYS A 55 35.28 7.32 -1.68
C CYS A 55 34.64 7.85 -2.97
N ARG A 56 34.56 9.17 -3.13
CA ARG A 56 34.05 9.83 -4.34
C ARG A 56 34.99 9.66 -5.52
N ILE A 57 36.27 9.97 -5.33
CA ILE A 57 37.29 9.85 -6.37
C ILE A 57 37.38 8.40 -6.84
N SER A 58 37.42 7.43 -5.91
CA SER A 58 37.45 6.01 -6.25
C SER A 58 36.22 5.56 -7.04
N ALA A 59 35.01 5.99 -6.66
CA ALA A 59 33.78 5.67 -7.38
C ALA A 59 33.74 6.29 -8.78
N ILE A 60 34.13 7.56 -8.93
CA ILE A 60 34.13 8.23 -10.23
C ILE A 60 35.19 7.62 -11.15
N MET A 61 36.41 7.38 -10.65
CA MET A 61 37.47 6.77 -11.45
C MET A 61 37.12 5.37 -11.93
N THR A 62 36.57 4.53 -11.04
CA THR A 62 36.13 3.18 -11.39
C THR A 62 34.97 3.21 -12.38
N PHE A 63 33.95 4.03 -12.14
CA PHE A 63 32.82 4.19 -13.05
C PHE A 63 33.26 4.58 -14.47
N ARG A 64 34.15 5.57 -14.60
CA ARG A 64 34.65 6.04 -15.90
C ARG A 64 35.34 4.92 -16.67
N GLN A 65 36.23 4.19 -16.01
CA GLN A 65 36.98 3.09 -16.64
C GLN A 65 36.07 1.94 -17.08
N ILE A 66 35.08 1.61 -16.26
CA ILE A 66 34.11 0.54 -16.55
C ILE A 66 33.15 0.96 -17.66
N ALA A 67 32.69 2.21 -17.66
CA ALA A 67 31.82 2.76 -18.68
C ALA A 67 32.53 2.85 -20.04
N SER A 68 33.77 3.36 -20.08
CA SER A 68 34.59 3.37 -21.29
C SER A 68 34.98 1.97 -21.76
N GLY A 69 35.05 1.00 -20.84
CA GLY A 69 35.25 -0.42 -21.15
C GLY A 69 34.03 -1.12 -21.75
N GLY A 70 32.90 -0.43 -21.95
CA GLY A 70 31.69 -1.00 -22.56
C GLY A 70 30.80 -1.78 -21.59
N ALA A 71 31.07 -1.74 -20.27
CA ALA A 71 30.28 -2.51 -19.30
C ALA A 71 28.79 -2.15 -19.29
N TYR A 72 28.46 -0.93 -19.71
CA TYR A 72 27.09 -0.41 -19.73
C TYR A 72 26.58 -0.14 -21.14
N GLU A 73 27.19 -0.75 -22.17
CA GLU A 73 26.75 -0.58 -23.57
C GLU A 73 25.28 -0.96 -23.76
N TYR A 74 24.81 -1.98 -23.03
CA TYR A 74 23.40 -2.39 -23.01
C TYR A 74 22.43 -1.33 -22.45
N MET A 75 22.92 -0.31 -21.74
CA MET A 75 22.12 0.84 -21.25
C MET A 75 22.18 2.04 -22.20
N SER A 76 22.85 1.92 -23.35
CA SER A 76 23.02 3.01 -24.31
C SER A 76 23.55 4.30 -23.67
N ILE A 77 24.53 4.19 -22.76
CA ILE A 77 25.12 5.34 -22.07
C ILE A 77 25.81 6.25 -23.08
N ASN A 78 25.55 7.56 -22.99
CA ASN A 78 26.29 8.56 -23.73
C ASN A 78 27.70 8.76 -23.13
N LEU A 79 28.70 8.19 -23.79
CA LEU A 79 30.10 8.22 -23.37
C LEU A 79 30.71 9.63 -23.32
N ALA A 80 30.10 10.63 -23.96
CA ALA A 80 30.58 12.02 -23.89
C ALA A 80 30.56 12.55 -22.44
N TYR A 81 29.55 12.18 -21.66
CA TYR A 81 29.40 12.60 -20.27
C TYR A 81 30.31 11.84 -19.30
N CYS A 82 30.93 10.72 -19.71
CA CYS A 82 31.88 9.99 -18.88
C CYS A 82 33.16 10.80 -18.60
N ASN A 83 33.44 11.86 -19.38
CA ASN A 83 34.58 12.74 -19.15
C ASN A 83 34.20 14.06 -18.44
N ASP A 84 32.92 14.34 -18.25
CA ASP A 84 32.47 15.49 -17.48
C ASP A 84 32.57 15.20 -15.97
N LEU A 85 33.74 15.49 -15.42
CA LEU A 85 34.01 15.27 -13.99
C LEU A 85 33.13 16.11 -13.08
N VAL A 86 32.71 17.31 -13.50
CA VAL A 86 31.86 18.19 -12.69
C VAL A 86 30.47 17.60 -12.59
N LEU A 87 29.92 17.10 -13.70
CA LEU A 87 28.65 16.40 -13.70
C LEU A 87 28.70 15.13 -12.87
N LEU A 88 29.75 14.32 -13.01
CA LEU A 88 29.92 13.08 -12.25
C LEU A 88 30.05 13.32 -10.74
N GLN A 89 30.76 14.38 -10.33
CA GLN A 89 30.84 14.79 -8.93
C GLN A 89 29.48 15.23 -8.38
N LYS A 90 28.73 16.04 -9.14
CA LYS A 90 27.36 16.45 -8.75
C LYS A 90 26.42 15.25 -8.63
N ALA A 91 26.45 14.34 -9.61
CA ALA A 91 25.65 13.13 -9.60
C ALA A 91 25.99 12.22 -8.42
N TYR A 92 27.28 12.04 -8.13
CA TYR A 92 27.74 11.28 -6.97
C TYR A 92 27.24 11.90 -5.66
N ASN A 93 27.45 13.20 -5.46
CA ASN A 93 27.06 13.89 -4.23
C ASN A 93 25.55 13.81 -4.03
N HIS A 94 24.76 13.98 -5.09
CA HIS A 94 23.30 13.82 -5.01
C HIS A 94 22.89 12.38 -4.67
N PHE A 95 23.55 11.36 -5.23
CA PHE A 95 23.21 9.98 -4.94
C PHE A 95 23.60 9.57 -3.51
N VAL A 96 24.83 9.83 -3.10
CA VAL A 96 25.38 9.39 -1.80
C VAL A 96 24.93 10.31 -0.67
N HIS A 97 25.23 11.61 -0.77
CA HIS A 97 25.01 12.55 0.34
C HIS A 97 23.62 13.17 0.37
N PHE A 98 22.77 12.90 -0.62
CA PHE A 98 21.35 13.27 -0.55
C PHE A 98 20.47 12.02 -0.56
N SER A 99 20.44 11.21 -1.62
CA SER A 99 19.50 10.08 -1.70
C SER A 99 19.77 8.99 -0.66
N MET A 100 21.02 8.56 -0.49
CA MET A 100 21.37 7.55 0.51
C MET A 100 21.31 8.11 1.93
N LEU A 101 21.71 9.38 2.14
CA LEU A 101 21.55 10.04 3.43
C LEU A 101 20.08 10.07 3.89
N GLN A 102 19.14 10.42 3.02
CA GLN A 102 17.71 10.42 3.36
C GLN A 102 17.21 9.02 3.77
N LYS A 103 17.69 7.97 3.11
CA LYS A 103 17.37 6.58 3.48
C LYS A 103 17.99 6.21 4.82
N TYR A 104 19.26 6.58 5.05
CA TYR A 104 19.97 6.34 6.29
C TYR A 104 19.28 7.02 7.49
N MET A 105 19.00 8.32 7.40
CA MET A 105 18.30 9.07 8.45
C MET A 105 16.90 8.51 8.76
N LYS A 106 16.26 7.88 7.76
CA LYS A 106 14.96 7.26 7.93
C LYS A 106 15.06 5.91 8.63
N GLU A 107 16.08 5.12 8.30
CA GLU A 107 16.36 3.83 8.93
C GLU A 107 16.89 3.99 10.36
N GLU A 108 17.65 5.06 10.62
CA GLU A 108 18.14 5.42 11.97
C GLU A 108 17.00 5.74 12.94
N LYS A 109 15.90 6.34 12.43
CA LYS A 109 14.71 6.64 13.23
C LYS A 109 13.84 5.42 13.49
N GLU A 110 13.72 4.54 12.50
CA GLU A 110 12.86 3.35 12.56
C GLU A 110 13.44 2.26 11.65
N GLU A 111 13.94 1.20 12.28
CA GLU A 111 14.52 0.06 11.57
C GLU A 111 13.48 -0.62 10.66
N GLY A 112 13.87 -0.94 9.43
CA GLY A 112 13.02 -1.62 8.44
C GLY A 112 12.02 -0.70 7.72
N LYS A 113 11.94 0.59 8.06
CA LYS A 113 10.95 1.50 7.47
C LYS A 113 11.08 1.64 5.95
N ASN A 114 12.30 1.71 5.43
CA ASN A 114 12.49 1.78 3.98
C ASN A 114 11.97 0.54 3.25
N LEU A 115 12.10 -0.64 3.87
CA LEU A 115 11.57 -1.89 3.32
C LEU A 115 10.04 -1.90 3.37
N ARG A 116 9.46 -1.54 4.52
CA ARG A 116 7.99 -1.44 4.71
C ARG A 116 7.38 -0.48 3.69
N ASP A 117 7.95 0.71 3.51
CA ASP A 117 7.42 1.69 2.55
C ASP A 117 7.55 1.22 1.09
N LYS A 118 8.61 0.48 0.76
CA LYS A 118 8.76 -0.13 -0.57
C LYS A 118 7.69 -1.20 -0.81
N ILE A 119 7.40 -2.03 0.19
CA ILE A 119 6.32 -3.03 0.15
C ILE A 119 4.96 -2.33 0.02
N LYS A 120 4.69 -1.34 0.87
CA LYS A 120 3.46 -0.54 0.86
C LYS A 120 3.22 0.13 -0.49
N GLY A 121 4.26 0.72 -1.08
CA GLY A 121 4.17 1.32 -2.42
C GLY A 121 3.85 0.30 -3.53
N LYS A 122 4.38 -0.93 -3.45
CA LYS A 122 4.01 -2.02 -4.38
C LYS A 122 2.54 -2.40 -4.22
N VAL A 123 2.07 -2.55 -2.98
CA VAL A 123 0.66 -2.88 -2.68
C VAL A 123 -0.27 -1.77 -3.16
N GLN A 124 0.04 -0.51 -2.86
CA GLN A 124 -0.78 0.64 -3.28
C GLN A 124 -0.93 0.73 -4.80
N ARG A 125 0.15 0.52 -5.57
CA ARG A 125 0.07 0.51 -7.04
C ARG A 125 -0.77 -0.66 -7.57
N ARG A 126 -0.68 -1.85 -6.96
CA ARG A 126 -1.54 -2.99 -7.31
C ARG A 126 -3.02 -2.67 -7.05
N ARG A 127 -3.33 -1.99 -5.94
CA ARG A 127 -4.69 -1.55 -5.62
C ARG A 127 -5.23 -0.52 -6.61
N GLN A 128 -4.44 0.50 -6.95
CA GLN A 128 -4.82 1.49 -7.97
C GLN A 128 -5.16 0.83 -9.30
N ARG A 129 -4.39 -0.21 -9.70
CA ARG A 129 -4.63 -0.95 -10.95
C ARG A 129 -5.88 -1.82 -10.91
N LEU A 130 -6.14 -2.49 -9.80
CA LEU A 130 -7.21 -3.47 -9.71
C LEU A 130 -8.54 -2.88 -9.19
N ARG A 131 -8.54 -1.63 -8.69
CA ARG A 131 -9.62 -1.08 -7.86
C ARG A 131 -10.03 -2.07 -6.75
N VAL A 132 -9.09 -2.89 -6.27
CA VAL A 132 -9.34 -3.91 -5.26
C VAL A 132 -9.18 -3.27 -3.90
N PHE A 133 -10.28 -3.23 -3.17
CA PHE A 133 -10.40 -2.56 -1.88
C PHE A 133 -10.00 -3.44 -0.71
N SER A 134 -9.72 -4.73 -0.90
CA SER A 134 -9.36 -5.61 0.20
C SER A 134 -7.87 -5.53 0.54
N ASP A 135 -7.58 -5.56 1.85
CA ASP A 135 -6.22 -5.66 2.39
C ASP A 135 -5.92 -7.11 2.79
N ASP A 136 -5.38 -7.86 1.84
CA ASP A 136 -5.12 -9.29 1.99
C ASP A 136 -3.62 -9.52 2.24
N GLU A 137 -3.27 -10.06 3.41
CA GLU A 137 -1.91 -10.47 3.73
C GLU A 137 -1.78 -11.98 3.75
N PHE A 138 -0.75 -12.52 3.09
CA PHE A 138 -0.51 -13.96 3.06
C PHE A 138 0.07 -14.44 4.38
N HIS A 139 -0.59 -15.40 5.02
CA HIS A 139 -0.11 -16.06 6.22
C HIS A 139 0.51 -17.41 5.86
N PRO A 140 1.84 -17.58 5.98
CA PRO A 140 2.55 -18.76 5.48
C PRO A 140 2.16 -20.04 6.23
N VAL A 141 2.02 -19.97 7.56
CA VAL A 141 1.73 -21.14 8.41
C VAL A 141 0.39 -21.80 8.08
N HIS A 142 -0.65 -21.00 7.91
CA HIS A 142 -2.00 -21.48 7.62
C HIS A 142 -2.27 -21.57 6.10
N GLU A 143 -1.33 -21.14 5.26
CA GLU A 143 -1.47 -21.04 3.80
C GLU A 143 -2.76 -20.31 3.35
N VAL A 144 -3.10 -19.23 4.04
CA VAL A 144 -4.31 -18.43 3.76
C VAL A 144 -3.99 -16.96 3.61
N TYR A 145 -4.82 -16.26 2.84
CA TYR A 145 -4.83 -14.80 2.82
C TYR A 145 -5.73 -14.29 3.95
N VAL A 146 -5.16 -13.55 4.89
CA VAL A 146 -5.86 -12.87 5.97
C VAL A 146 -6.40 -11.55 5.44
N VAL A 147 -7.72 -11.42 5.39
CA VAL A 147 -8.40 -10.18 4.99
C VAL A 147 -8.50 -9.28 6.22
N LYS A 148 -7.73 -8.19 6.20
CA LYS A 148 -7.78 -7.15 7.24
C LYS A 148 -9.05 -6.31 7.11
N THR A 149 -9.52 -5.81 8.24
CA THR A 149 -10.68 -4.92 8.32
C THR A 149 -10.26 -3.50 7.97
N LEU A 150 -10.91 -2.91 6.97
CA LEU A 150 -10.75 -1.50 6.65
C LEU A 150 -11.55 -0.65 7.65
N PRO A 151 -10.95 0.40 8.23
CA PRO A 151 -11.61 1.21 9.25
C PRO A 151 -12.80 2.03 8.71
N PHE A 152 -12.84 2.26 7.39
CA PHE A 152 -13.89 3.05 6.74
C PHE A 152 -15.04 2.21 6.19
N CYS A 153 -14.94 0.88 6.10
CA CYS A 153 -16.01 0.03 5.54
C CYS A 153 -17.13 -0.19 6.56
N SER A 154 -18.38 -0.14 6.10
CA SER A 154 -19.56 -0.48 6.92
C SER A 154 -19.61 -1.98 7.25
N ALA A 155 -20.37 -2.35 8.29
CA ALA A 155 -20.64 -3.75 8.59
C ALA A 155 -21.43 -4.42 7.45
N ASN A 156 -22.36 -3.66 6.85
CA ASN A 156 -23.20 -4.13 5.76
C ASN A 156 -22.42 -4.42 4.46
N GLU A 157 -21.42 -3.58 4.16
CA GLU A 157 -20.47 -3.84 3.06
C GLU A 157 -19.73 -5.16 3.31
N ASN A 158 -19.22 -5.35 4.52
CA ASN A 158 -18.44 -6.52 4.86
C ASN A 158 -19.27 -7.80 4.77
N SER A 159 -20.53 -7.76 5.21
CA SER A 159 -21.46 -8.90 5.11
C SER A 159 -21.81 -9.21 3.65
N PHE A 160 -22.02 -8.19 2.81
CA PHE A 160 -22.25 -8.36 1.38
C PHE A 160 -21.08 -9.05 0.67
N PHE A 161 -19.84 -8.56 0.84
CA PHE A 161 -18.69 -9.17 0.19
C PHE A 161 -18.40 -10.58 0.70
N GLN A 162 -18.66 -10.87 1.98
CA GLN A 162 -18.58 -12.23 2.52
C GLN A 162 -19.60 -13.16 1.85
N ARG A 163 -20.84 -12.69 1.63
CA ARG A 163 -21.87 -13.45 0.91
C ARG A 163 -21.46 -13.70 -0.53
N LEU A 164 -20.93 -12.67 -1.21
CA LEU A 164 -20.45 -12.75 -2.58
C LEU A 164 -19.31 -13.77 -2.71
N ASP A 165 -18.34 -13.76 -1.80
CA ASP A 165 -17.24 -14.74 -1.77
C ASP A 165 -17.75 -16.18 -1.59
N LYS A 166 -18.75 -16.39 -0.71
CA LYS A 166 -19.40 -17.70 -0.54
C LYS A 166 -20.08 -18.17 -1.84
N LEU A 167 -20.81 -17.29 -2.53
CA LEU A 167 -21.48 -17.60 -3.80
C LEU A 167 -20.48 -17.90 -4.93
N ILE A 168 -19.40 -17.12 -5.04
CA ILE A 168 -18.32 -17.38 -6.00
C ILE A 168 -17.67 -18.74 -5.71
N SER A 169 -17.44 -19.07 -4.45
CA SER A 169 -16.90 -20.38 -4.07
C SER A 169 -17.84 -21.53 -4.48
N GLN A 170 -19.13 -21.42 -4.15
CA GLN A 170 -20.14 -22.42 -4.49
C GLN A 170 -20.28 -22.60 -6.01
N SER A 171 -20.33 -21.51 -6.77
CA SER A 171 -20.45 -21.56 -8.24
C SER A 171 -19.24 -22.21 -8.91
N LYS A 172 -18.03 -21.99 -8.41
CA LYS A 172 -16.82 -22.66 -8.89
C LYS A 172 -16.86 -24.17 -8.63
N SER A 173 -17.32 -24.59 -7.45
CA SER A 173 -17.50 -26.00 -7.11
C SER A 173 -18.51 -26.69 -8.04
N VAL A 174 -19.64 -26.04 -8.34
CA VAL A 174 -20.65 -26.58 -9.26
C VAL A 174 -20.13 -26.65 -10.70
N ALA A 175 -19.38 -25.64 -11.15
CA ALA A 175 -18.84 -25.59 -12.50
C ALA A 175 -17.64 -26.53 -12.72
N GLY A 176 -17.21 -27.31 -11.71
CA GLY A 176 -16.02 -28.16 -11.77
C GLY A 176 -14.72 -27.38 -11.98
N LYS A 177 -14.72 -26.06 -11.73
CA LYS A 177 -13.55 -25.21 -11.89
C LYS A 177 -12.67 -25.33 -10.66
N SER A 178 -11.35 -25.31 -10.87
CA SER A 178 -10.38 -25.33 -9.78
C SER A 178 -10.60 -24.12 -8.85
N THR A 179 -10.68 -24.39 -7.54
CA THR A 179 -10.70 -23.34 -6.52
C THR A 179 -9.33 -22.70 -6.42
N PRO A 180 -9.24 -21.40 -6.05
CA PRO A 180 -7.94 -20.76 -5.84
C PRO A 180 -7.09 -21.59 -4.85
N LYS A 181 -5.78 -21.66 -5.11
CA LYS A 181 -4.81 -22.46 -4.33
C LYS A 181 -4.87 -22.11 -2.83
N TYR A 182 -5.03 -20.83 -2.52
CA TYR A 182 -5.09 -20.32 -1.16
C TYR A 182 -6.46 -19.75 -0.85
N LYS A 183 -6.97 -20.04 0.35
CA LYS A 183 -8.27 -19.53 0.82
C LYS A 183 -8.09 -18.16 1.44
N ARG A 184 -9.07 -17.28 1.24
CA ARG A 184 -9.17 -16.01 1.98
C ARG A 184 -9.91 -16.27 3.29
N ARG A 185 -9.38 -15.79 4.41
CA ARG A 185 -9.99 -15.91 5.74
C ARG A 185 -9.96 -14.56 6.45
N ARG A 186 -11.00 -14.27 7.21
CA ARG A 186 -11.02 -13.13 8.13
C ARG A 186 -10.55 -13.62 9.50
N PRO A 187 -9.66 -12.88 10.18
CA PRO A 187 -9.20 -13.25 11.52
C PRO A 187 -10.35 -13.10 12.52
N LYS A 188 -10.33 -13.88 13.62
CA LYS A 188 -11.34 -13.78 14.69
C LYS A 188 -11.38 -12.40 15.32
N PHE A 189 -10.20 -11.85 15.59
CA PHE A 189 -10.05 -10.48 16.05
C PHE A 189 -9.76 -9.59 14.84
N ALA A 190 -10.55 -8.53 14.68
CA ALA A 190 -10.40 -7.61 13.56
C ALA A 190 -9.00 -6.98 13.56
N GLN A 191 -8.20 -7.34 12.53
CA GLN A 191 -6.91 -6.70 12.29
C GLN A 191 -7.13 -5.47 11.43
N ILE A 192 -6.85 -4.29 11.97
CA ILE A 192 -7.05 -3.02 11.26
C ILE A 192 -6.02 -2.91 10.13
N SER A 193 -6.49 -2.55 8.94
CA SER A 193 -5.64 -2.28 7.80
C SER A 193 -4.68 -1.09 8.06
N GLU A 194 -3.44 -1.21 7.60
CA GLU A 194 -2.48 -0.08 7.61
C GLU A 194 -2.82 1.01 6.59
N PHE A 195 -3.78 0.74 5.70
CA PHE A 195 -4.21 1.64 4.66
C PHE A 195 -5.42 2.44 5.14
N LYS A 196 -5.18 3.73 5.38
CA LYS A 196 -6.19 4.65 5.92
C LYS A 196 -6.93 5.44 4.83
N THR A 197 -6.46 5.41 3.59
CA THR A 197 -7.06 6.16 2.49
C THR A 197 -8.29 5.41 1.98
N SER A 198 -9.45 6.06 2.03
CA SER A 198 -10.68 5.51 1.47
C SER A 198 -10.74 5.72 -0.05
N PRO A 199 -11.53 4.90 -0.74
CA PRO A 199 -11.96 5.21 -2.10
C PRO A 199 -12.82 6.48 -2.14
N GLN A 200 -12.89 7.08 -3.33
CA GLN A 200 -13.77 8.20 -3.63
C GLN A 200 -14.97 7.71 -4.46
N GLU A 201 -16.08 8.42 -4.38
CA GLU A 201 -17.29 8.23 -5.22
C GLU A 201 -17.98 6.87 -5.02
N LEU A 202 -17.84 6.23 -3.85
CA LEU A 202 -18.64 5.04 -3.55
C LEU A 202 -19.98 5.43 -2.90
N PRO A 203 -21.03 4.60 -3.06
CA PRO A 203 -22.33 4.81 -2.43
C PRO A 203 -22.23 5.01 -0.92
N ILE A 204 -23.09 5.85 -0.34
CA ILE A 204 -23.04 6.25 1.07
C ILE A 204 -22.91 5.07 2.03
N ASN A 205 -23.62 3.98 1.76
CA ASN A 205 -23.71 2.82 2.63
C ASN A 205 -22.53 1.83 2.53
N PHE A 206 -21.56 2.15 1.69
CA PHE A 206 -20.24 1.52 1.71
C PHE A 206 -19.44 1.93 2.96
N TYR A 207 -19.62 3.16 3.42
CA TYR A 207 -18.82 3.75 4.49
C TYR A 207 -19.41 3.47 5.87
N ASN A 208 -18.57 3.32 6.89
CA ASN A 208 -19.01 3.21 8.27
C ASN A 208 -19.56 4.56 8.76
N GLU A 209 -20.75 4.55 9.38
CA GLU A 209 -21.42 5.76 9.87
C GLU A 209 -20.54 6.58 10.83
N ARG A 210 -19.91 5.91 11.80
CA ARG A 210 -19.04 6.57 12.80
C ARG A 210 -17.81 7.19 12.15
N TRP A 211 -17.28 6.55 11.11
CA TRP A 211 -16.12 7.05 10.37
C TRP A 211 -16.50 8.23 9.48
N LEU A 212 -17.60 8.12 8.73
CA LEU A 212 -18.07 9.16 7.82
C LEU A 212 -18.45 10.42 8.60
N ASN A 213 -19.22 10.30 9.69
CA ASN A 213 -19.67 11.44 10.51
C ASN A 213 -18.52 12.21 11.21
N GLN A 214 -17.30 11.66 11.26
CA GLN A 214 -16.12 12.36 11.80
C GLN A 214 -15.41 13.24 10.76
N LEU A 215 -15.74 13.10 9.47
CA LEU A 215 -15.09 13.85 8.40
C LEU A 215 -15.66 15.28 8.28
N PRO A 216 -14.83 16.26 7.90
CA PRO A 216 -15.32 17.60 7.60
C PRO A 216 -16.17 17.59 6.31
N PRO A 217 -17.15 18.51 6.16
CA PRO A 217 -18.08 18.52 5.03
C PRO A 217 -17.43 18.50 3.64
N VAL A 218 -16.31 19.21 3.48
CA VAL A 218 -15.57 19.24 2.19
C VAL A 218 -15.01 17.87 1.82
N GLU A 219 -14.54 17.10 2.79
CA GLU A 219 -14.02 15.75 2.56
C GLU A 219 -15.16 14.75 2.33
N LEU A 220 -16.31 14.94 2.99
CA LEU A 220 -17.51 14.12 2.78
C LEU A 220 -17.96 14.10 1.31
N PHE A 221 -18.14 15.28 0.71
CA PHE A 221 -18.59 15.40 -0.69
C PHE A 221 -17.57 14.83 -1.70
N SER A 222 -16.28 14.83 -1.35
CA SER A 222 -15.25 14.20 -2.20
C SER A 222 -15.12 12.70 -1.95
N ALA A 223 -15.46 12.22 -0.75
CA ALA A 223 -15.26 10.83 -0.36
C ALA A 223 -16.41 9.93 -0.79
N ALA A 224 -17.67 10.33 -0.54
CA ALA A 224 -18.83 9.46 -0.75
C ALA A 224 -19.82 10.07 -1.74
N ASP A 225 -20.44 9.22 -2.55
CA ASP A 225 -21.64 9.56 -3.30
C ASP A 225 -22.84 9.56 -2.36
N THR A 226 -23.29 10.76 -1.98
CA THR A 226 -24.44 10.98 -1.12
C THR A 226 -25.76 11.02 -1.88
N SER A 227 -25.82 10.48 -3.10
CA SER A 227 -27.05 10.37 -3.89
C SER A 227 -27.51 8.93 -4.11
N GLN A 228 -26.65 7.95 -3.81
CA GLN A 228 -26.89 6.54 -4.13
C GLN A 228 -26.67 5.61 -2.93
N VAL A 229 -27.42 4.50 -2.94
CA VAL A 229 -27.33 3.41 -1.97
C VAL A 229 -27.20 2.10 -2.75
N ALA A 230 -26.22 1.25 -2.40
CA ALA A 230 -25.96 0.00 -3.13
C ALA A 230 -26.27 -1.29 -2.36
N PHE A 231 -26.03 -1.33 -1.06
CA PHE A 231 -26.25 -2.53 -0.25
C PHE A 231 -27.63 -2.61 0.42
N ILE A 232 -28.20 -3.81 0.46
CA ILE A 232 -29.40 -4.12 1.24
C ILE A 232 -29.01 -4.17 2.72
N PRO A 233 -29.75 -3.55 3.65
CA PRO A 233 -29.50 -3.67 5.09
C PRO A 233 -29.42 -5.12 5.57
N GLU A 234 -28.47 -5.40 6.47
CA GLU A 234 -28.14 -6.76 6.92
C GLU A 234 -29.33 -7.51 7.55
N ASN A 235 -30.24 -6.77 8.21
CA ASN A 235 -31.48 -7.31 8.78
C ASN A 235 -32.50 -7.82 7.74
N GLN A 236 -32.34 -7.45 6.46
CA GLN A 236 -33.23 -7.82 5.35
C GLN A 236 -32.51 -8.68 4.30
N ALA A 237 -31.22 -8.95 4.48
CA ALA A 237 -30.45 -9.79 3.58
C ALA A 237 -30.85 -11.26 3.74
N LEU A 238 -31.33 -11.88 2.64
CA LEU A 238 -31.67 -13.30 2.63
C LEU A 238 -30.42 -14.18 2.82
N THR A 239 -30.50 -15.10 3.77
CA THR A 239 -29.36 -15.86 4.30
C THR A 239 -28.91 -17.06 3.46
N ASN A 240 -29.68 -17.51 2.47
CA ASN A 240 -29.50 -18.87 1.92
C ASN A 240 -29.62 -18.97 0.39
N GLY A 241 -28.74 -18.30 -0.36
CA GLY A 241 -28.54 -18.55 -1.80
C GLY A 241 -29.68 -18.15 -2.74
N THR A 242 -30.83 -17.74 -2.21
CA THR A 242 -31.91 -17.11 -2.99
C THR A 242 -31.65 -15.61 -3.11
N PRO A 243 -31.58 -15.07 -4.33
CA PRO A 243 -31.43 -13.63 -4.53
C PRO A 243 -32.64 -12.90 -3.96
N HIS A 244 -32.40 -11.78 -3.27
CA HIS A 244 -33.49 -10.94 -2.78
C HIS A 244 -34.26 -10.35 -3.97
N PRO A 245 -35.60 -10.26 -3.95
CA PRO A 245 -36.37 -9.69 -5.05
C PRO A 245 -35.88 -8.28 -5.42
N ASP A 246 -35.42 -7.52 -4.43
CA ASP A 246 -34.91 -6.17 -4.64
C ASP A 246 -33.51 -6.10 -5.27
N GLU A 247 -32.74 -7.19 -5.31
CA GLU A 247 -31.45 -7.24 -6.05
C GLU A 247 -31.67 -7.07 -7.56
N ARG A 248 -32.91 -7.18 -8.04
CA ARG A 248 -33.30 -7.00 -9.45
C ARG A 248 -33.90 -5.62 -9.74
N LEU A 249 -34.05 -4.76 -8.74
CA LEU A 249 -34.56 -3.41 -8.95
C LEU A 249 -33.51 -2.57 -9.67
N GLN A 250 -33.96 -1.55 -10.40
CA GLN A 250 -33.06 -0.51 -10.89
C GLN A 250 -32.54 0.34 -9.73
N ASP A 251 -31.32 0.84 -9.84
CA ASP A 251 -30.61 1.59 -8.79
C ASP A 251 -31.43 2.78 -8.25
N SER A 252 -32.19 3.46 -9.11
CA SER A 252 -33.06 4.58 -8.72
C SER A 252 -34.24 4.13 -7.84
N ALA A 253 -34.85 2.99 -8.14
CA ALA A 253 -35.94 2.42 -7.35
C ALA A 253 -35.40 1.80 -6.05
N PHE A 254 -34.22 1.19 -6.11
CA PHE A 254 -33.53 0.63 -4.96
C PHE A 254 -33.16 1.72 -3.96
N THR A 255 -32.52 2.80 -4.43
CA THR A 255 -32.15 3.94 -3.61
C THR A 255 -33.38 4.52 -2.92
N LYS A 256 -34.46 4.81 -3.65
CA LYS A 256 -35.71 5.33 -3.06
C LYS A 256 -36.29 4.45 -1.95
N LYS A 257 -36.17 3.13 -2.07
CA LYS A 257 -36.71 2.18 -1.08
C LYS A 257 -35.91 2.17 0.22
N TYR A 258 -34.59 2.23 0.10
CA TYR A 258 -33.67 2.02 1.22
C TYR A 258 -33.05 3.31 1.76
N TRP A 259 -33.25 4.44 1.08
CA TRP A 259 -32.71 5.76 1.43
C TRP A 259 -33.03 6.14 2.87
N GLU A 260 -34.32 6.19 3.21
CA GLU A 260 -34.78 6.65 4.52
C GLU A 260 -34.27 5.78 5.67
N THR A 261 -34.16 4.46 5.45
CA THR A 261 -33.70 3.54 6.50
C THR A 261 -32.21 3.72 6.78
N ILE A 262 -31.40 3.80 5.72
CA ILE A 262 -29.95 3.80 5.84
C ILE A 262 -29.42 5.18 6.22
N THR A 263 -30.00 6.25 5.69
CA THR A 263 -29.51 7.61 5.94
C THR A 263 -29.78 8.11 7.36
N THR A 264 -30.62 7.42 8.15
CA THR A 264 -30.89 7.78 9.55
C THR A 264 -29.64 7.83 10.42
N GLU A 265 -28.63 7.03 10.10
CA GLU A 265 -27.40 6.88 10.90
C GLU A 265 -26.28 7.84 10.43
N TYR A 266 -26.45 8.50 9.29
CA TYR A 266 -25.48 9.43 8.71
C TYR A 266 -25.88 10.89 8.97
N ASP A 267 -24.91 11.72 9.34
CA ASP A 267 -25.13 13.15 9.50
C ASP A 267 -25.12 13.85 8.13
N LEU A 268 -26.30 13.95 7.52
CA LEU A 268 -26.53 14.64 6.24
C LEU A 268 -26.96 16.10 6.42
N SER A 269 -26.81 16.69 7.61
CA SER A 269 -27.25 18.07 7.90
C SER A 269 -26.60 19.15 7.04
N HIS A 270 -25.52 18.82 6.34
CA HIS A 270 -24.79 19.69 5.44
C HIS A 270 -25.28 19.69 3.98
N GLN A 271 -26.24 18.81 3.62
CA GLN A 271 -26.90 18.90 2.32
C GLN A 271 -27.87 20.09 2.34
N ILE A 272 -27.48 21.18 1.69
CA ILE A 272 -28.40 22.28 1.39
C ILE A 272 -29.44 21.72 0.42
N GLU A 273 -30.73 21.88 0.75
CA GLU A 273 -31.83 21.58 -0.16
C GLU A 273 -31.70 22.45 -1.41
N ASP A 274 -31.03 21.93 -2.44
CA ASP A 274 -31.08 22.52 -3.77
C ASP A 274 -32.43 22.12 -4.41
N SER A 275 -33.40 23.00 -4.16
CA SER A 275 -34.66 23.14 -4.87
C SER A 275 -34.47 22.98 -6.39
N ASP A 276 -35.13 21.98 -6.96
CA ASP A 276 -35.60 21.86 -8.35
C ASP A 276 -34.75 22.54 -9.44
N SER A 277 -33.91 21.75 -10.12
CA SER A 277 -33.68 21.98 -11.55
C SER A 277 -33.36 20.67 -12.27
N SER A 278 -34.38 20.10 -12.91
CA SER A 278 -34.23 19.15 -14.00
C SER A 278 -33.43 19.81 -15.12
N SER A 279 -32.24 19.31 -15.41
CA SER A 279 -31.51 19.62 -16.65
C SER A 279 -30.89 18.33 -17.16
N ASP A 280 -31.54 17.75 -18.16
CA ASP A 280 -30.92 16.76 -19.05
C ASP A 280 -29.74 17.43 -19.76
N GLU A 281 -28.53 16.97 -19.50
CA GLU A 281 -27.36 17.26 -20.32
C GLU A 281 -26.68 15.91 -20.61
N GLU A 282 -26.60 15.58 -21.89
CA GLU A 282 -25.98 14.39 -22.44
C GLU A 282 -24.47 14.41 -22.11
N ASP A 283 -23.99 13.44 -21.34
CA ASP A 283 -22.58 13.36 -20.99
C ASP A 283 -21.81 12.66 -22.11
N GLU A 284 -21.07 13.45 -22.90
CA GLU A 284 -20.10 12.93 -23.86
C GLU A 284 -18.96 12.24 -23.11
N SER A 285 -18.86 10.92 -23.29
CA SER A 285 -17.75 10.12 -22.80
C SER A 285 -16.42 10.60 -23.38
N ILE A 286 -15.61 11.29 -22.57
CA ILE A 286 -14.21 11.61 -22.91
C ILE A 286 -13.37 10.35 -22.68
N ASP A 287 -12.98 9.72 -23.78
CA ASP A 287 -11.93 8.69 -23.84
C ASP A 287 -10.56 9.32 -23.51
N LEU A 288 -10.14 9.20 -22.25
CA LEU A 288 -8.75 9.42 -21.86
C LEU A 288 -7.98 8.10 -21.93
N SER A 289 -7.69 7.70 -23.16
CA SER A 289 -6.58 6.81 -23.50
C SER A 289 -5.26 7.43 -23.03
N PHE A 290 -4.86 7.11 -21.80
CA PHE A 290 -3.45 7.15 -21.41
C PHE A 290 -2.87 5.76 -21.58
N GLY A 291 -2.42 5.50 -22.80
CA GLY A 291 -1.44 4.45 -23.06
C GLY A 291 -0.17 4.75 -22.25
N ASN A 292 0.13 3.90 -21.28
CA ASN A 292 1.49 3.39 -21.17
C ASN A 292 1.51 2.00 -20.54
N ASP A 293 1.83 1.05 -21.42
CA ASP A 293 2.33 -0.28 -21.15
C ASP A 293 3.49 -0.25 -20.14
N GLU A 294 3.29 -0.75 -18.91
CA GLU A 294 4.38 -1.47 -18.25
C GLU A 294 3.95 -2.76 -17.53
N SER A 295 4.32 -3.87 -18.19
CA SER A 295 4.25 -5.27 -17.82
C SER A 295 4.80 -5.65 -16.43
N ILE A 296 4.20 -6.75 -15.96
CA ILE A 296 4.30 -7.50 -14.70
C ILE A 296 5.74 -7.82 -14.28
N ASP A 297 6.03 -7.79 -12.98
CA ASP A 297 7.00 -8.70 -12.37
C ASP A 297 6.68 -9.02 -10.90
N GLU A 298 6.52 -10.32 -10.66
CA GLU A 298 6.45 -11.00 -9.37
C GLU A 298 7.89 -11.29 -8.91
N GLU A 299 8.30 -10.69 -7.79
CA GLU A 299 9.45 -11.17 -7.03
C GLU A 299 8.88 -11.91 -5.82
N GLU A 300 8.97 -13.24 -5.81
CA GLU A 300 8.86 -14.05 -4.60
C GLU A 300 9.97 -13.63 -3.63
N MET A 301 9.60 -13.31 -2.40
CA MET A 301 10.55 -13.05 -1.31
C MET A 301 10.28 -14.12 -0.24
N GLU A 302 11.28 -14.93 0.08
CA GLU A 302 11.26 -15.81 1.24
C GLU A 302 11.16 -14.95 2.49
N ILE A 303 10.03 -15.04 3.18
CA ILE A 303 9.79 -14.37 4.47
C ILE A 303 10.40 -15.27 5.55
N ALA A 304 11.33 -14.72 6.31
CA ALA A 304 11.88 -15.36 7.50
C ALA A 304 10.77 -15.58 8.54
N GLU A 305 10.76 -16.77 9.15
CA GLU A 305 9.79 -17.16 10.16
C GLU A 305 9.83 -16.20 11.36
N GLU A 306 8.81 -15.34 11.47
CA GLU A 306 8.50 -14.61 12.69
C GLU A 306 7.55 -15.47 13.53
N SER A 307 7.85 -15.59 14.82
CA SER A 307 7.20 -16.51 15.75
C SER A 307 5.68 -16.31 15.82
N THR A 308 4.95 -17.36 15.45
CA THR A 308 3.49 -17.41 15.34
C THR A 308 2.82 -17.50 16.71
N ASP A 309 1.85 -16.62 16.96
CA ASP A 309 0.80 -16.80 17.98
C ASP A 309 -0.32 -17.66 17.38
N ASP A 310 -0.40 -18.91 17.84
CA ASP A 310 -1.30 -19.96 17.34
C ASP A 310 -2.78 -19.73 17.72
N SER A 311 -3.08 -18.67 18.49
CA SER A 311 -4.44 -18.36 18.98
C SER A 311 -5.39 -17.78 17.90
N LEU A 312 -4.87 -17.47 16.70
CA LEU A 312 -5.61 -16.77 15.65
C LEU A 312 -6.72 -17.61 14.99
N PHE A 313 -6.66 -18.95 15.05
CA PHE A 313 -7.55 -19.82 14.25
C PHE A 313 -8.02 -21.13 14.93
N GLU A 314 -8.29 -21.18 16.23
CA GLU A 314 -8.82 -22.44 16.81
C GLU A 314 -10.34 -22.66 16.61
N GLY A 315 -10.72 -23.85 16.14
CA GLY A 315 -12.00 -24.51 16.46
C GLY A 315 -13.28 -24.01 15.78
N GLU A 316 -13.91 -24.88 14.99
CA GLU A 316 -15.32 -24.79 14.61
C GLU A 316 -16.22 -24.71 15.87
N SER A 317 -16.93 -23.59 16.04
CA SER A 317 -18.28 -23.58 16.57
C SER A 317 -18.95 -22.26 16.21
N ASP A 318 -20.10 -22.36 15.55
CA ASP A 318 -21.02 -21.25 15.33
C ASP A 318 -21.49 -20.73 16.70
N GLN A 319 -21.08 -19.52 17.08
CA GLN A 319 -21.79 -18.71 18.05
C GLN A 319 -21.33 -17.25 18.00
N TYR A 320 -22.32 -16.37 17.92
CA TYR A 320 -22.23 -14.93 17.91
C TYR A 320 -21.84 -14.42 19.29
N GLU A 321 -20.81 -13.57 19.37
CA GLU A 321 -20.71 -12.55 20.42
C GLU A 321 -20.19 -11.25 19.81
N ASP A 322 -21.04 -10.22 19.87
CA ASP A 322 -20.68 -8.83 19.60
C ASP A 322 -19.57 -8.39 20.55
N ASN A 323 -18.49 -7.84 20.01
CA ASN A 323 -17.51 -7.14 20.82
C ASN A 323 -17.33 -5.71 20.30
N GLU A 324 -18.31 -4.86 20.63
CA GLU A 324 -18.27 -3.41 20.39
C GLU A 324 -17.18 -2.67 21.20
N ASN A 325 -16.38 -3.35 22.04
CA ASN A 325 -15.58 -2.66 23.05
C ASN A 325 -14.07 -2.51 22.76
N ALA A 326 -13.62 -2.76 21.53
CA ALA A 326 -12.19 -2.61 21.19
C ALA A 326 -11.73 -1.16 20.98
N MET A 327 -12.62 -0.18 21.00
CA MET A 327 -12.29 1.24 20.78
C MET A 327 -12.00 2.05 22.06
N GLN A 328 -12.10 1.44 23.26
CA GLN A 328 -11.99 2.20 24.52
C GLN A 328 -10.62 2.16 25.21
N THR A 329 -9.64 1.38 24.75
CA THR A 329 -8.40 1.15 25.52
C THR A 329 -7.11 1.69 24.91
N SER A 330 -7.15 2.50 23.84
CA SER A 330 -5.92 3.08 23.26
C SER A 330 -5.88 4.61 23.15
N PHE A 331 -6.85 5.35 23.71
CA PHE A 331 -6.87 6.82 23.56
C PHE A 331 -7.08 7.64 24.86
N LEU A 332 -7.02 7.02 26.04
CA LEU A 332 -7.05 7.72 27.32
C LEU A 332 -5.78 7.41 28.13
N ALA A 333 -4.66 7.94 27.63
CA ALA A 333 -3.53 8.29 28.49
C ALA A 333 -3.17 9.75 28.20
N GLU A 334 -3.12 10.54 29.27
CA GLU A 334 -2.54 11.89 29.35
C GLU A 334 -3.41 13.07 28.88
N ARG A 335 -4.26 13.55 29.80
CA ARG A 335 -4.39 15.00 30.04
C ARG A 335 -4.14 15.30 31.53
N PRO A 336 -3.23 16.22 31.88
CA PRO A 336 -3.00 16.61 33.26
C PRO A 336 -4.18 17.45 33.78
N SER A 337 -4.70 17.11 34.96
CA SER A 337 -5.73 17.88 35.65
C SER A 337 -5.12 19.19 36.18
N THR A 338 -5.58 20.32 35.66
CA THR A 338 -5.37 21.63 36.27
C THR A 338 -6.48 21.91 37.28
N SER A 339 -6.22 21.66 38.56
CA SER A 339 -6.73 22.48 39.66
C SER A 339 -6.06 22.04 40.95
N ASP A 340 -5.11 22.82 41.44
CA ASP A 340 -5.03 23.07 42.87
C ASP A 340 -4.42 24.46 43.08
N ALA A 341 -5.25 25.31 43.67
CA ALA A 341 -4.91 26.64 44.13
C ALA A 341 -3.87 26.52 45.25
N ASN A 342 -2.81 27.30 45.15
CA ASN A 342 -1.89 27.52 46.26
C ASN A 342 -2.41 28.72 47.07
N PRO A 343 -2.83 28.55 48.34
CA PRO A 343 -3.01 29.67 49.23
C PRO A 343 -1.61 30.09 49.71
N TRP A 344 -1.35 31.40 49.76
CA TRP A 344 -0.09 32.05 50.16
C TRP A 344 0.99 32.20 49.09
N LEU A 345 0.81 33.16 48.19
CA LEU A 345 1.67 34.36 48.02
C LEU A 345 1.21 35.19 46.82
#